data_AF-A0A3D3ETD0-F1
#
_entry.id   AF-A0A3D3ETD0-F1
#
_cell.length_a   1.000
_cell.length_b   1.000
_cell.length_c   1.000
_cell.angle_alpha   90.00
_cell.angle_beta   90.00
_cell.angle_gamma   90.00
#
_symmetry.space_group_name_H-M   'P 1'
#
loop_
_entity.id
_entity.type
_entity.pdbx_description
1 polymer ?
#
loop_
_entity_poly.entity_id
_entity_poly.type
_entity_poly.pdbx_seq_one_letter_code
_entity_poly.pdbx_strand_id
1 'polypeptide(L)'
;VSKASGQRIMIKKNGTYHMLTMAGLYEMGYNYSRWLYKFEDDVLEIVSYTHHDAPALTLEIHSRKNRKYDFAVFSELCTGPEPYDAPFRYELKGQMVTIRHLAGTFSGSRYPGLHFNITAKEAFRLHNDAFFYKELGTQKEPYLVWEFNGV
;
A
#
# COMPACT_ATOMS: atom_id res chain seq x y z
N VAL A 1 -2.05 -8.01 -18.89
CA VAL A 1 -1.00 -8.04 -17.84
C VAL A 1 -1.59 -7.46 -16.56
N SER A 2 -1.47 -8.15 -15.42
CA SER A 2 -1.98 -7.66 -14.13
C SER A 2 -1.21 -6.40 -13.68
N LYS A 3 -1.93 -5.41 -13.13
CA LYS A 3 -1.35 -4.18 -12.54
C LYS A 3 -1.44 -4.17 -11.01
N ALA A 4 -1.84 -5.29 -10.39
CA ALA A 4 -2.15 -5.34 -8.97
C ALA A 4 -0.95 -5.68 -8.07
N SER A 5 0.19 -6.08 -8.65
CA SER A 5 1.30 -6.60 -7.87
C SER A 5 1.98 -5.55 -6.99
N GLY A 6 2.47 -6.00 -5.83
CA GLY A 6 3.16 -5.14 -4.86
C GLY A 6 2.23 -4.09 -4.25
N GLN A 7 2.73 -2.86 -4.09
CA GLN A 7 1.94 -1.76 -3.54
C GLN A 7 1.43 -0.83 -4.65
N ARG A 8 0.16 -0.44 -4.55
CA ARG A 8 -0.52 0.41 -5.53
C ARG A 8 -1.32 1.50 -4.82
N ILE A 9 -1.42 2.64 -5.48
CA ILE A 9 -2.08 3.84 -4.97
C ILE A 9 -3.27 4.13 -5.86
N MET A 10 -4.43 4.32 -5.23
CA MET A 10 -5.64 4.78 -5.89
C MET A 10 -6.06 6.11 -5.30
N ILE A 11 -6.56 6.99 -6.16
CA ILE A 11 -7.14 8.28 -5.78
C ILE A 11 -8.61 8.29 -6.12
N LYS A 12 -9.45 8.81 -5.23
CA LYS A 12 -10.88 8.95 -5.50
C LYS A 12 -11.14 10.20 -6.33
N LYS A 13 -11.89 10.05 -7.42
CA LYS A 13 -12.39 11.15 -8.26
C LYS A 13 -13.85 10.89 -8.56
N ASN A 14 -14.69 11.90 -8.37
CA ASN A 14 -16.13 11.82 -8.67
C ASN A 14 -16.80 10.57 -8.05
N GLY A 15 -16.43 10.23 -6.81
CA GLY A 15 -16.98 9.09 -6.07
C GLY A 15 -16.32 7.72 -6.35
N THR A 16 -15.43 7.63 -7.35
CA THR A 16 -14.82 6.36 -7.78
C THR A 16 -13.31 6.35 -7.56
N TYR A 17 -12.75 5.24 -7.10
CA TYR A 17 -11.31 5.06 -6.97
C TYR A 17 -10.67 4.74 -8.33
N HIS A 18 -9.61 5.46 -8.66
CA HIS A 18 -8.82 5.26 -9.86
C HIS A 18 -7.36 4.96 -9.48
N MET A 19 -6.82 3.87 -10.00
CA MET A 19 -5.42 3.50 -9.81
C MET A 19 -4.50 4.50 -10.53
N LEU A 20 -3.49 5.00 -9.81
CA LEU A 20 -2.42 5.77 -10.40
C LEU A 20 -1.53 4.85 -11.25
N THR A 21 -1.29 5.26 -12.49
CA THR A 21 -0.50 4.47 -13.44
C THR A 21 0.70 5.28 -13.92
N MET A 22 0.70 5.75 -15.16
CA MET A 22 1.81 6.51 -15.73
C MET A 22 1.85 7.93 -15.15
N ALA A 23 2.98 8.28 -14.56
CA ALA A 23 3.24 9.65 -14.09
C ALA A 23 3.71 10.54 -15.25
N GLY A 24 3.55 11.85 -15.11
CA GLY A 24 4.09 12.82 -16.08
C GLY A 24 5.61 12.96 -15.98
N LEU A 25 6.17 12.71 -14.79
CA LEU A 25 7.61 12.62 -14.56
C LEU A 25 7.90 11.50 -13.56
N TYR A 26 8.96 10.77 -13.83
CA TYR A 26 9.55 9.80 -12.93
C TYR A 26 11.03 10.12 -12.74
N GLU A 27 11.47 10.13 -11.50
CA GLU A 27 12.83 10.42 -11.09
C GLU A 27 13.32 9.33 -10.14
N MET A 28 14.58 8.95 -10.28
CA MET A 28 15.25 8.02 -9.40
C MET A 28 16.50 8.69 -8.82
N GLY A 29 16.63 8.62 -7.51
CA GLY A 29 17.88 8.87 -6.82
C GLY A 29 18.51 7.58 -6.32
N TYR A 30 19.57 7.72 -5.54
CA TYR A 30 20.30 6.58 -4.97
C TYR A 30 19.42 5.69 -4.07
N ASN A 31 18.59 6.29 -3.23
CA ASN A 31 17.77 5.60 -2.23
C ASN A 31 16.27 5.92 -2.36
N TYR A 32 15.84 6.55 -3.46
CA TYR A 32 14.44 6.94 -3.64
C TYR A 32 13.98 6.88 -5.09
N SER A 33 12.66 6.74 -5.22
CA SER A 33 11.91 6.92 -6.45
C SER A 33 10.85 8.00 -6.23
N ARG A 34 10.68 8.90 -7.21
CA ARG A 34 9.70 9.99 -7.16
C ARG A 34 8.86 10.02 -8.42
N TRP A 35 7.54 10.15 -8.26
CA TRP A 35 6.56 10.30 -9.34
C TRP A 35 5.80 11.61 -9.20
N LEU A 36 5.65 12.34 -10.31
CA LEU A 36 4.80 13.53 -10.39
C LEU A 36 3.59 13.25 -11.27
N TYR A 37 2.41 13.22 -10.66
CA TYR A 37 1.13 13.09 -11.36
C TYR A 37 0.52 14.47 -11.54
N LYS A 38 0.40 14.90 -12.80
CA LYS A 38 -0.24 16.17 -13.16
C LYS A 38 -1.77 16.00 -13.15
N PHE A 39 -2.44 16.87 -12.41
CA PHE A 39 -3.88 17.09 -12.46
C PHE A 39 -4.13 18.48 -13.08
N GLU A 40 -5.39 18.78 -13.40
CA GLU A 40 -5.79 20.06 -14.01
C GLU A 40 -5.20 21.25 -13.24
N ASP A 41 -5.46 21.27 -11.93
CA ASP A 41 -5.04 22.35 -11.04
C ASP A 41 -4.04 21.92 -9.97
N ASP A 42 -3.44 20.74 -10.04
CA ASP A 42 -2.52 20.29 -9.00
C ASP A 42 -1.43 19.37 -9.53
N VAL A 43 -0.41 19.12 -8.71
CA VAL A 43 0.57 18.06 -8.94
C VAL A 43 0.64 17.24 -7.66
N LEU A 44 0.35 15.95 -7.77
CA LEU A 44 0.57 15.01 -6.70
C LEU A 44 1.99 14.45 -6.85
N GLU A 45 2.80 14.67 -5.84
CA GLU A 45 4.15 14.14 -5.70
C GLU A 45 4.09 12.90 -4.81
N ILE A 46 4.64 11.80 -5.31
CA ILE A 46 4.73 10.54 -4.58
C ILE A 46 6.21 10.20 -4.47
N VAL A 47 6.69 9.92 -3.26
CA VAL A 47 8.08 9.57 -3.01
C VAL A 47 8.13 8.27 -2.23
N SER A 48 8.90 7.31 -2.72
CA SER A 48 9.22 6.07 -2.00
C SER A 48 10.72 6.00 -1.76
N TYR A 49 11.15 5.81 -0.52
CA TYR A 49 12.57 5.84 -0.17
C TYR A 49 12.94 4.89 0.96
N THR A 50 14.22 4.52 1.02
CA THR A 50 14.80 3.70 2.09
C THR A 50 15.51 4.55 3.13
N HIS A 51 15.48 4.08 4.38
CA HIS A 51 16.19 4.69 5.51
C HIS A 51 17.60 4.10 5.66
N HIS A 52 18.54 4.93 6.10
CA HIS A 52 19.95 4.53 6.29
C HIS A 52 20.22 3.83 7.63
N ASP A 53 19.40 4.15 8.64
CA ASP A 53 19.54 3.78 10.05
C ASP A 53 18.44 2.82 10.53
N ALA A 54 17.53 2.44 9.63
CA ALA A 54 16.42 1.53 9.94
C ALA A 54 16.10 0.60 8.76
N PRO A 55 15.63 -0.64 9.03
CA PRO A 55 15.14 -1.56 8.00
C PRO A 55 13.72 -1.17 7.55
N ALA A 56 13.57 0.04 7.02
CA ALA A 56 12.29 0.65 6.70
C ALA A 56 12.28 1.25 5.29
N LEU A 57 11.11 1.21 4.69
CA LEU A 57 10.75 1.93 3.48
C LEU A 57 9.58 2.85 3.80
N THR A 58 9.64 4.08 3.31
CA THR A 58 8.59 5.08 3.50
C THR A 58 7.99 5.47 2.16
N LEU A 59 6.66 5.52 2.11
CA LEU A 59 5.90 6.11 1.03
C LEU A 59 5.27 7.43 1.51
N GLU A 60 5.56 8.50 0.81
CA GLU A 60 4.95 9.82 1.01
C GLU A 60 4.09 10.18 -0.20
N ILE A 61 2.94 10.78 0.06
CA ILE A 61 2.01 11.29 -0.95
C ILE A 61 1.72 12.75 -0.57
N HIS A 62 2.04 13.69 -1.45
CA HIS A 62 1.91 15.12 -1.18
C HIS A 62 1.28 15.86 -2.36
N SER A 63 0.27 16.67 -2.07
CA SER A 63 -0.27 17.66 -3.01
C SER A 63 0.58 18.93 -2.96
N ARG A 64 1.13 19.37 -4.10
CA ARG A 64 1.90 20.63 -4.17
C ARG A 64 1.07 21.87 -3.83
N LYS A 65 -0.26 21.78 -3.95
CA LYS A 65 -1.18 22.84 -3.50
C LYS A 65 -1.79 22.59 -2.12
N ASN A 66 -1.30 21.61 -1.36
CA ASN A 66 -1.87 21.20 -0.07
C ASN A 66 -3.38 20.88 -0.15
N ARG A 67 -3.83 20.37 -1.31
CA ARG A 67 -5.19 19.90 -1.49
C ARG A 67 -5.36 18.55 -0.81
N LYS A 68 -6.53 18.38 -0.22
CA LYS A 68 -6.94 17.13 0.41
C LYS A 68 -7.53 16.18 -0.62
N TYR A 69 -7.22 14.90 -0.48
CA TYR A 69 -7.71 13.84 -1.35
C TYR A 69 -8.12 12.62 -0.54
N ASP A 70 -8.99 11.81 -1.13
CA ASP A 70 -9.27 10.46 -0.63
C ASP A 70 -8.38 9.48 -1.39
N PHE A 71 -7.66 8.63 -0.66
CA PHE A 71 -6.77 7.64 -1.21
C PHE A 71 -7.13 6.24 -0.73
N ALA A 72 -6.85 5.24 -1.55
CA ALA A 72 -6.76 3.87 -1.13
C ALA A 72 -5.39 3.33 -1.56
N VAL A 73 -4.54 2.99 -0.59
CA VAL A 73 -3.27 2.33 -0.83
C VAL A 73 -3.49 0.85 -0.56
N PHE A 74 -3.23 -0.02 -1.54
CA PHE A 74 -3.32 -1.45 -1.32
C PHE A 74 -1.99 -2.14 -1.58
N SER A 75 -1.76 -3.22 -0.85
CA SER A 75 -0.60 -4.09 -1.06
C SER A 75 -1.07 -5.52 -1.32
N GLU A 76 -0.55 -6.12 -2.38
CA GLU A 76 -0.56 -7.57 -2.60
C GLU A 76 0.48 -8.19 -1.67
N LEU A 77 -0.02 -8.88 -0.65
CA LEU A 77 0.82 -9.49 0.38
C LEU A 77 1.34 -10.84 -0.09
N CYS A 78 2.62 -11.06 0.19
CA CYS A 78 3.28 -12.33 -0.02
C CYS A 78 3.86 -12.81 1.31
N THR A 79 3.37 -13.94 1.83
CA THR A 79 3.93 -14.58 3.03
C THR A 79 4.79 -15.82 2.73
N GLY A 80 5.09 -16.06 1.45
CA GLY A 80 5.97 -17.09 0.91
C GLY A 80 6.89 -16.51 -0.18
N PRO A 81 7.42 -17.34 -1.09
CA PRO A 81 8.08 -16.87 -2.31
C PRO A 81 7.12 -16.17 -3.27
N GLU A 82 5.91 -16.71 -3.46
CA GLU A 82 4.90 -16.17 -4.37
C GLU A 82 3.63 -15.73 -3.63
N PRO A 83 2.88 -14.75 -4.18
CA PRO A 83 1.53 -14.48 -3.74
C PRO A 83 0.70 -15.77 -3.75
N TYR A 84 -0.30 -15.89 -2.85
CA TYR A 84 -1.17 -17.07 -2.70
C TYR A 84 -0.55 -18.35 -2.13
N ASP A 85 0.79 -18.44 -1.99
CA ASP A 85 1.45 -19.64 -1.45
C ASP A 85 1.03 -19.97 -0.01
N ALA A 86 0.62 -18.95 0.76
CA ALA A 86 0.19 -19.11 2.13
C ALA A 86 -0.78 -18.01 2.55
N PRO A 87 -1.72 -18.30 3.46
CA PRO A 87 -2.54 -17.28 4.08
C PRO A 87 -1.66 -16.40 4.99
N PHE A 88 -1.87 -15.09 4.92
CA PHE A 88 -1.27 -14.13 5.85
C PHE A 88 -2.20 -13.88 7.05
N ARG A 89 -1.62 -13.48 8.17
CA ARG A 89 -2.36 -12.91 9.31
C ARG A 89 -1.85 -11.52 9.59
N TYR A 90 -2.74 -10.64 10.02
CA TYR A 90 -2.39 -9.32 10.49
C TYR A 90 -3.09 -8.98 11.80
N GLU A 91 -2.47 -8.09 12.56
CA GLU A 91 -3.03 -7.46 13.75
C GLU A 91 -3.04 -5.95 13.55
N LEU A 92 -4.14 -5.27 13.89
CA LEU A 92 -4.22 -3.82 13.91
C LEU A 92 -4.19 -3.33 15.37
N LYS A 93 -3.21 -2.49 15.71
CA LYS A 93 -3.08 -1.83 17.02
C LYS A 93 -2.83 -0.33 16.80
N GLY A 94 -3.82 0.50 17.10
CA GLY A 94 -3.75 1.93 16.79
C GLY A 94 -3.59 2.18 15.29
N GLN A 95 -2.50 2.83 14.89
CA GLN A 95 -2.17 3.07 13.47
C GLN A 95 -1.14 2.08 12.90
N MET A 96 -0.82 1.01 13.63
CA MET A 96 0.13 -0.02 13.21
C MET A 96 -0.58 -1.30 12.79
N VAL A 97 -0.31 -1.75 11.57
CA VAL A 97 -0.66 -3.09 11.09
C VAL A 97 0.59 -3.97 11.15
N THR A 98 0.53 -5.05 11.91
CA THR A 98 1.60 -6.05 11.97
C THR A 98 1.19 -7.28 11.17
N ILE A 99 1.92 -7.59 10.11
CA ILE A 99 1.70 -8.76 9.25
C ILE A 99 2.69 -9.85 9.66
N ARG A 100 2.20 -11.06 9.97
CA ARG A 100 3.03 -12.19 10.44
C ARG A 100 2.97 -13.37 9.50
N HIS A 101 4.11 -14.03 9.34
CA HIS A 101 4.18 -15.32 8.66
C HIS A 101 3.72 -16.42 9.61
N LEU A 102 2.92 -17.36 9.12
CA LEU A 102 2.48 -18.49 9.93
C LEU A 102 3.61 -19.50 10.11
N ALA A 103 3.72 -20.11 11.29
CA ALA A 103 4.77 -21.09 11.59
C ALA A 103 4.82 -22.28 10.61
N GLY A 104 3.71 -22.60 9.95
CA GLY A 104 3.64 -23.66 8.93
C GLY A 104 4.12 -23.26 7.53
N THR A 105 4.45 -21.99 7.29
CA THR A 105 5.03 -21.57 5.99
C THR A 105 6.54 -21.78 5.96
N PHE A 106 7.13 -21.80 4.76
CA PHE A 106 8.58 -21.90 4.61
C PHE A 106 9.32 -20.79 5.37
N SER A 107 8.85 -19.55 5.23
CA SER A 107 9.42 -18.38 5.91
C SER A 107 9.18 -18.40 7.41
N GLY A 108 7.97 -18.74 7.87
CA GLY A 108 7.63 -18.75 9.30
C GLY A 108 8.31 -19.87 10.09
N SER A 109 8.55 -21.03 9.47
CA SER A 109 9.32 -22.12 10.09
C SER A 109 10.81 -21.83 10.14
N ARG A 110 11.38 -21.19 9.10
CA ARG A 110 12.80 -20.84 9.04
C ARG A 110 13.16 -19.62 9.87
N TYR A 111 12.27 -18.63 9.95
CA TYR A 111 12.46 -17.38 10.66
C TYR A 111 11.34 -17.14 11.69
N PRO A 112 11.38 -17.85 12.85
CA PRO A 112 10.39 -17.67 13.89
C PRO A 112 10.29 -16.20 14.32
N GLY A 113 9.07 -15.66 14.32
CA GLY A 113 8.81 -14.28 14.70
C GLY A 113 8.98 -13.24 13.58
N LEU A 114 9.33 -13.64 12.34
CA LEU A 114 9.37 -12.75 11.18
C LEU A 114 8.01 -12.04 10.99
N HIS A 115 8.06 -10.71 10.89
CA HIS A 115 6.90 -9.87 10.70
C HIS A 115 7.27 -8.55 10.02
N PHE A 116 6.27 -7.92 9.43
CA PHE A 116 6.36 -6.58 8.86
C PHE A 116 5.38 -5.66 9.57
N ASN A 117 5.84 -4.46 9.92
CA ASN A 117 4.98 -3.43 10.49
C ASN A 117 4.76 -2.34 9.45
N ILE A 118 3.50 -1.98 9.22
CA ILE A 118 3.09 -0.87 8.38
C ILE A 118 2.38 0.13 9.27
N THR A 119 2.88 1.35 9.30
CA THR A 119 2.30 2.46 10.05
C THR A 119 1.95 3.60 9.12
N ALA A 120 0.86 4.30 9.41
CA ALA A 120 0.52 5.55 8.74
C ALA A 120 0.47 6.70 9.74
N LYS A 121 0.86 7.89 9.28
CA LYS A 121 0.72 9.13 10.06
C LYS A 121 -0.74 9.53 10.18
N GLU A 122 -1.45 9.50 9.06
CA GLU A 122 -2.87 9.85 8.96
C GLU A 122 -3.76 8.68 9.34
N ALA A 123 -4.94 8.99 9.89
CA ALA A 123 -5.94 8.00 10.23
C ALA A 123 -6.46 7.28 8.98
N PHE A 124 -6.64 5.96 9.09
CA PHE A 124 -7.11 5.12 7.99
C PHE A 124 -8.19 4.14 8.43
N ARG A 125 -8.93 3.64 7.44
CA ARG A 125 -9.75 2.44 7.57
C ARG A 125 -9.05 1.29 6.85
N LEU A 126 -8.98 0.14 7.51
CA LEU A 126 -8.34 -1.04 6.95
C LEU A 126 -9.41 -1.94 6.33
N HIS A 127 -9.17 -2.39 5.09
CA HIS A 127 -10.03 -3.30 4.36
C HIS A 127 -9.22 -4.47 3.79
N ASN A 128 -9.94 -5.54 3.44
CA ASN A 128 -9.44 -6.62 2.60
C ASN A 128 -9.84 -6.38 1.13
N ASP A 129 -9.68 -7.39 0.31
CA ASP A 129 -10.03 -7.40 -1.11
C ASP A 129 -11.50 -7.09 -1.42
N ALA A 130 -12.44 -7.35 -0.50
CA ALA A 130 -13.86 -7.00 -0.68
C ALA A 130 -14.07 -5.50 -0.95
N PHE A 131 -13.10 -4.66 -0.63
CA PHE A 131 -13.05 -3.25 -1.04
C PHE A 131 -13.28 -3.05 -2.55
N PHE A 132 -12.76 -3.97 -3.37
CA PHE A 132 -12.87 -3.92 -4.84
C PHE A 132 -14.12 -4.64 -5.37
N TYR A 133 -14.72 -5.52 -4.58
CA TYR A 133 -15.77 -6.46 -5.00
C TYR A 133 -17.04 -6.30 -4.16
N LYS A 134 -17.59 -5.08 -4.09
CA LYS A 134 -18.70 -4.74 -3.18
C LYS A 134 -19.89 -5.70 -3.23
N GLU A 135 -20.27 -6.18 -4.42
CA GLU A 135 -21.41 -7.08 -4.61
C GLU A 135 -21.05 -8.56 -4.40
N LEU A 136 -19.79 -8.94 -4.61
CA LEU A 136 -19.33 -10.34 -4.55
C LEU A 136 -18.69 -10.70 -3.21
N GLY A 137 -18.35 -9.71 -2.38
CA GLY A 137 -17.57 -9.90 -1.15
C GLY A 137 -16.13 -10.30 -1.44
N THR A 138 -15.47 -10.89 -0.44
CA THR A 138 -14.07 -11.34 -0.57
C THR A 138 -13.94 -12.42 -1.65
N GLN A 139 -12.98 -12.23 -2.55
CA GLN A 139 -12.54 -13.19 -3.55
C GLN A 139 -11.29 -13.95 -3.09
N LYS A 140 -10.88 -13.76 -1.83
CA LYS A 140 -9.67 -14.32 -1.21
C LYS A 140 -8.38 -13.83 -1.87
N GLU A 141 -8.41 -12.64 -2.47
CA GLU A 141 -7.20 -12.00 -2.96
C GLU A 141 -6.34 -11.56 -1.78
N PRO A 142 -4.99 -11.65 -1.87
CA PRO A 142 -4.11 -11.35 -0.76
C PRO A 142 -3.90 -9.83 -0.58
N TYR A 143 -4.97 -9.05 -0.69
CA TYR A 143 -4.93 -7.60 -0.60
C TYR A 143 -5.24 -7.12 0.81
N LEU A 144 -4.43 -6.17 1.26
CA LEU A 144 -4.76 -5.32 2.37
C LEU A 144 -4.79 -3.87 1.89
N VAL A 145 -5.85 -3.14 2.26
CA VAL A 145 -6.15 -1.80 1.73
C VAL A 145 -6.27 -0.81 2.88
N TRP A 146 -5.50 0.26 2.81
CA TRP A 146 -5.56 1.42 3.69
C TRP A 146 -6.33 2.53 2.98
N GLU A 147 -7.56 2.79 3.43
CA GLU A 147 -8.39 3.89 2.94
C GLU A 147 -8.19 5.14 3.81
N PHE A 148 -7.78 6.23 3.19
CA PHE A 148 -7.57 7.55 3.77
C PHE A 148 -8.60 8.53 3.20
N ASN A 149 -9.23 9.36 4.04
CA ASN A 149 -10.25 10.31 3.60
C ASN A 149 -9.85 11.74 4.00
N GLY A 150 -9.81 12.66 3.02
CA GLY A 150 -9.54 14.07 3.24
C GLY A 150 -8.16 14.39 3.82
N VAL A 151 -7.13 13.66 3.37
CA VAL A 151 -5.72 13.84 3.76
C VAL A 151 -4.93 14.65 2.75
#